data_AF-A0A7X6TEQ8-F1
#
_entry.id   AF-A0A7X6TEQ8-F1
#
_cell.length_a   1.000
_cell.length_b   1.000
_cell.length_c   1.000
_cell.angle_alpha   90.00
_cell.angle_beta   90.00
_cell.angle_gamma   90.00
#
_symmetry.space_group_name_H-M   'P 1'
#
loop_
_entity.id
_entity.type
_entity.pdbx_description
1 polymer ?
#
loop_
_entity_poly.entity_id
_entity_poly.type
_entity_poly.pdbx_seq_one_letter_code
_entity_poly.pdbx_strand_id
1 'polypeptide(L)'
;GIVLCYRRQFIAGGLIALIFTGLNILWGHQQITYYLILTIVFLALVYLVYAFKEKQLKHFALSSAVLLVVAGLAVLPALGFLIPSADYAKETMRGGTVLQTNPEGKQESSGLEIDYAFAWSYGRGETMTLLIPNFYGGSSHYALGNDSECYKQLRSTGQARQFCQAAPTYWGDQPFTSGPVYAGAIICFLFVLGLFIVKGPEKWWLLLATILAIVMSWGHNFMAFNEFLFNHLPLYNKFRVPSMSLVIANLAMAALGILALKELLDHSKEAYFAKTYFKPLSISFAIVGGLSLVIALFGSSMFDFSGNSDANFPAWLVDALRADRQQMLRSDAWRSFLYILLAFALIWFYIKKPFKEIYFVLGLGLLIAVDLWTVDTRFLNHDDFVPKQKAKEILPTEADLQILQDKDPNYRVLNLTSSTFNDARTSYFHKSIGGYSGAKLRRYQDVIDFHFSKGINMNVLNMLNTRYFILPSQEQQGKTVVQRNSQALGNVWFVEKINWVDGPDAEIV
;
A
#
# COMPACT_ATOMS: atom_id res chain seq x y z
N GLY A 1 -8.87 -2.67 23.41
CA GLY A 1 -8.02 -2.62 24.61
C GLY A 1 -7.90 -1.21 25.16
N ILE A 2 -7.16 -0.34 24.47
CA ILE A 2 -6.82 1.02 24.91
C ILE A 2 -8.02 1.85 25.39
N VAL A 3 -9.09 1.94 24.59
CA VAL A 3 -10.32 2.67 24.96
C VAL A 3 -10.95 2.13 26.26
N LEU A 4 -10.92 0.81 26.49
CA LEU A 4 -11.46 0.21 27.73
C LEU A 4 -10.62 0.60 28.95
N CYS A 5 -9.29 0.66 28.82
CA CYS A 5 -8.42 1.16 29.89
C CYS A 5 -8.72 2.62 30.22
N TYR A 6 -8.97 3.47 29.23
CA TYR A 6 -9.41 4.84 29.47
C TYR A 6 -10.84 4.94 30.05
N ARG A 7 -11.64 3.88 29.92
CA ARG A 7 -12.95 3.71 30.58
C ARG A 7 -12.88 2.95 31.91
N ARG A 8 -11.73 2.93 32.60
CA ARG A 8 -11.49 2.28 33.92
C ARG A 8 -11.51 0.74 33.93
N GLN A 9 -11.62 0.09 32.77
CA GLN A 9 -11.62 -1.37 32.70
C GLN A 9 -10.20 -1.90 32.48
N PHE A 10 -9.34 -1.79 33.49
CA PHE A 10 -7.90 -2.07 33.38
C PHE A 10 -7.57 -3.51 33.00
N ILE A 11 -8.27 -4.49 33.61
CA ILE A 11 -7.98 -5.92 33.37
C ILE A 11 -8.39 -6.32 31.96
N ALA A 12 -9.67 -6.15 31.62
CA ALA A 12 -10.18 -6.49 30.29
C ALA A 12 -9.50 -5.66 29.18
N GLY A 13 -9.35 -4.36 29.40
CA GLY A 13 -8.67 -3.47 28.47
C GLY A 13 -7.19 -3.81 28.28
N GLY A 14 -6.49 -4.12 29.37
CA GLY A 14 -5.09 -4.52 29.38
C GLY A 14 -4.85 -5.85 28.69
N LEU A 15 -5.66 -6.89 28.99
CA LEU A 15 -5.56 -8.20 28.34
C LEU A 15 -5.81 -8.11 26.83
N ILE A 16 -6.85 -7.38 26.42
CA ILE A 16 -7.14 -7.18 24.99
C ILE A 16 -6.00 -6.41 24.32
N ALA A 17 -5.50 -5.34 24.95
CA ALA A 17 -4.36 -4.61 24.40
C ALA A 17 -3.11 -5.51 24.28
N LEU A 18 -2.80 -6.30 25.32
CA LEU A 18 -1.66 -7.22 25.34
C LEU A 18 -1.71 -8.21 24.16
N ILE A 19 -2.83 -8.91 24.00
CA ILE A 19 -3.00 -9.95 22.97
C ILE A 19 -2.88 -9.34 21.57
N PHE A 20 -3.62 -8.27 21.28
CA PHE A 20 -3.65 -7.70 19.92
C PHE A 20 -2.39 -6.92 19.58
N THR A 21 -1.73 -6.26 20.54
CA THR A 21 -0.41 -5.67 20.34
C THR A 21 0.63 -6.75 20.11
N GLY A 22 0.62 -7.85 20.89
CA GLY A 22 1.52 -8.98 20.68
C GLY A 22 1.35 -9.63 19.30
N LEU A 23 0.11 -9.86 18.86
CA LEU A 23 -0.19 -10.38 17.52
C LEU A 23 0.26 -9.44 16.40
N ASN A 24 0.08 -8.12 16.58
CA ASN A 24 0.53 -7.14 15.60
C ASN A 24 2.06 -7.15 15.44
N ILE A 25 2.79 -7.26 16.55
CA ILE A 25 4.25 -7.34 16.55
C ILE A 25 4.72 -8.67 15.94
N LEU A 26 4.05 -9.79 16.28
CA LEU A 26 4.37 -11.12 15.76
C LEU A 26 4.22 -11.21 14.23
N TRP A 27 3.24 -10.52 13.65
CA TRP A 27 3.05 -10.50 12.19
C TRP A 27 4.20 -9.81 11.44
N GLY A 28 5.00 -8.99 12.15
CA GLY A 28 6.31 -8.57 11.67
C GLY A 28 6.31 -7.49 10.58
N HIS A 29 5.20 -6.79 10.34
CA HIS A 29 5.16 -5.68 9.38
C HIS A 29 5.39 -4.33 10.09
N GLN A 30 6.66 -3.95 10.25
CA GLN A 30 7.09 -2.81 11.08
C GLN A 30 6.44 -1.48 10.66
N GLN A 31 6.24 -1.25 9.36
CA GLN A 31 5.61 -0.02 8.88
C GLN A 31 4.13 0.11 9.29
N ILE A 32 3.36 -0.99 9.29
CA ILE A 32 1.96 -0.98 9.73
C ILE A 32 1.88 -0.83 11.25
N THR A 33 2.77 -1.50 11.98
CA THR A 33 2.92 -1.30 13.44
C THR A 33 3.25 0.15 13.77
N TYR A 34 4.13 0.78 12.99
CA TYR A 34 4.48 2.19 13.15
C TYR A 34 3.26 3.12 12.95
N TYR A 35 2.48 2.90 11.90
CA TYR A 35 1.25 3.67 11.66
C TYR A 35 0.18 3.43 12.75
N LEU A 36 0.11 2.22 13.31
CA LEU A 36 -0.73 1.94 14.47
C LEU A 36 -0.28 2.73 15.70
N ILE A 37 1.04 2.80 15.98
CA ILE A 37 1.58 3.61 17.07
C ILE A 37 1.22 5.09 16.89
N LEU A 38 1.39 5.65 15.68
CA LEU A 38 0.98 7.02 15.39
C LEU A 38 -0.51 7.22 15.71
N THR A 39 -1.36 6.30 15.27
CA THR A 39 -2.81 6.33 15.56
C THR A 39 -3.09 6.31 17.07
N ILE A 40 -2.37 5.49 17.84
CA ILE A 40 -2.47 5.42 19.30
C ILE A 40 -2.03 6.72 19.96
N VAL A 41 -1.00 7.39 19.44
CA VAL A 41 -0.56 8.71 19.93
C VAL A 41 -1.68 9.73 19.75
N PHE A 42 -2.31 9.81 18.57
CA PHE A 42 -3.45 10.71 18.37
C PHE A 42 -4.64 10.38 19.27
N LEU A 43 -4.94 9.09 19.47
CA LEU A 43 -5.93 8.65 20.43
C LEU A 43 -5.59 9.15 21.84
N ALA A 44 -4.36 8.93 22.31
CA ALA A 44 -3.92 9.37 23.64
C ALA A 44 -3.97 10.90 23.80
N LEU A 45 -3.58 11.66 22.79
CA LEU A 45 -3.64 13.13 22.80
C LEU A 45 -5.08 13.64 22.90
N VAL A 46 -6.01 13.07 22.13
CA VAL A 46 -7.43 13.44 22.22
C VAL A 46 -7.99 13.10 23.60
N TYR A 47 -7.67 11.91 24.13
CA TYR A 47 -8.07 11.53 25.48
C TYR A 47 -7.46 12.42 26.57
N LEU A 48 -6.23 12.90 26.38
CA LEU A 48 -5.59 13.86 27.27
C LEU A 48 -6.35 15.20 27.28
N VAL A 49 -6.73 15.71 26.12
CA VAL A 49 -7.53 16.96 26.02
C VAL A 49 -8.86 16.81 26.74
N TYR A 50 -9.55 15.68 26.59
CA TYR A 50 -10.80 15.41 27.30
C TYR A 50 -10.57 15.22 28.81
N ALA A 51 -9.53 14.51 29.22
CA ALA A 51 -9.17 14.34 30.62
C ALA A 51 -8.84 15.68 31.30
N PHE A 52 -8.22 16.62 30.58
CA PHE A 52 -8.00 17.98 31.06
C PHE A 52 -9.32 18.73 31.26
N LYS A 53 -10.21 18.72 30.25
CA LYS A 53 -11.52 19.38 30.31
C LYS A 53 -12.42 18.82 31.43
N GLU A 54 -12.39 17.51 31.63
CA GLU A 54 -13.22 16.81 32.61
C GLU A 54 -12.56 16.65 33.99
N LYS A 55 -11.35 17.22 34.19
CA LYS A 55 -10.57 17.13 35.44
C LYS A 55 -10.25 15.69 35.87
N GLN A 56 -10.04 14.78 34.91
CA GLN A 56 -9.72 13.35 35.13
C GLN A 56 -8.26 12.99 34.83
N LEU A 57 -7.32 13.94 34.94
CA LEU A 57 -5.90 13.72 34.59
C LEU A 57 -5.23 12.57 35.35
N LYS A 58 -5.55 12.40 36.64
CA LYS A 58 -5.02 11.28 37.45
C LYS A 58 -5.41 9.93 36.85
N HIS A 59 -6.67 9.82 36.41
CA HIS A 59 -7.17 8.61 35.80
C HIS A 59 -6.49 8.35 34.45
N PHE A 60 -6.39 9.38 33.60
CA PHE A 60 -5.67 9.29 32.33
C PHE A 60 -4.23 8.79 32.53
N ALA A 61 -3.48 9.41 33.46
CA ALA A 61 -2.10 9.02 33.74
C ALA A 61 -1.99 7.55 34.19
N LEU A 62 -2.89 7.09 35.06
CA LEU A 62 -2.93 5.68 35.49
C LEU A 62 -3.23 4.73 34.32
N SER A 63 -4.24 5.04 33.50
CA SER A 63 -4.57 4.24 32.32
C SER A 63 -3.41 4.17 31.32
N SER A 64 -2.75 5.29 31.05
CA SER A 64 -1.60 5.35 30.16
C SER A 64 -0.41 4.56 30.72
N ALA A 65 -0.15 4.65 32.04
CA ALA A 65 0.90 3.85 32.69
C ALA A 65 0.64 2.35 32.56
N VAL A 66 -0.60 1.89 32.80
CA VAL A 66 -0.98 0.48 32.59
C VAL A 66 -0.75 0.06 31.14
N LEU A 67 -1.14 0.89 30.17
CA LEU A 67 -0.95 0.61 28.74
C LEU A 67 0.52 0.55 28.33
N LEU A 68 1.40 1.38 28.92
CA LEU A 68 2.83 1.32 28.68
C LEU A 68 3.45 0.03 29.22
N VAL A 69 3.04 -0.41 30.42
CA VAL A 69 3.45 -1.73 30.96
C VAL A 69 2.99 -2.85 30.05
N VAL A 70 1.73 -2.82 29.60
CA VAL A 70 1.17 -3.81 28.67
C VAL A 70 1.93 -3.82 27.34
N ALA A 71 2.26 -2.66 26.79
CA ALA A 71 3.05 -2.56 25.56
C ALA A 71 4.46 -3.16 25.74
N GLY A 72 5.12 -2.89 26.87
CA GLY A 72 6.40 -3.50 27.21
C GLY A 72 6.33 -5.02 27.27
N LEU A 73 5.31 -5.57 27.95
CA LEU A 73 5.08 -7.01 28.03
C LEU A 73 4.76 -7.64 26.67
N ALA A 74 4.02 -6.94 25.80
CA ALA A 74 3.66 -7.41 24.47
C ALA A 74 4.88 -7.57 23.53
N VAL A 75 5.94 -6.79 23.75
CA VAL A 75 7.17 -6.83 22.93
C VAL A 75 8.08 -8.00 23.31
N LEU A 76 8.05 -8.44 24.57
CA LEU A 76 9.00 -9.44 25.09
C LEU A 76 9.09 -10.72 24.24
N PRO A 77 7.97 -11.36 23.82
CA PRO A 77 8.04 -12.58 23.03
C PRO A 77 8.68 -12.40 21.64
N ALA A 78 8.67 -11.16 21.11
CA ALA A 78 9.18 -10.85 19.79
C ALA A 78 10.65 -10.41 19.79
N LEU A 79 11.29 -10.25 20.96
CA LEU A 79 12.68 -9.77 21.06
C LEU A 79 13.67 -10.62 20.26
N GLY A 80 13.45 -11.94 20.21
CA GLY A 80 14.30 -12.87 19.46
C GLY A 80 14.36 -12.60 17.95
N PHE A 81 13.34 -11.94 17.38
CA PHE A 81 13.34 -11.51 15.99
C PHE A 81 13.65 -10.00 15.84
N LEU A 82 13.17 -9.18 16.77
CA LEU A 82 13.34 -7.72 16.72
C LEU A 82 14.79 -7.28 16.88
N ILE A 83 15.55 -7.89 17.80
CA ILE A 83 16.96 -7.51 18.04
C ILE A 83 17.82 -7.82 16.79
N PRO A 84 17.84 -9.05 16.25
CA PRO A 84 18.59 -9.34 15.04
C PRO A 84 18.14 -8.49 13.85
N SER A 85 16.84 -8.19 13.74
CA SER A 85 16.32 -7.31 12.68
C SER A 85 16.84 -5.88 12.82
N ALA A 86 16.92 -5.36 14.04
CA ALA A 86 17.46 -4.03 14.32
C ALA A 86 18.97 -3.95 14.04
N ASP A 87 19.71 -5.01 14.37
CA ASP A 87 21.14 -5.10 14.04
C ASP A 87 21.37 -5.23 12.54
N TYR A 88 20.62 -6.10 11.87
CA TYR A 88 20.66 -6.23 10.41
C TYR A 88 20.33 -4.90 9.72
N ALA A 89 19.31 -4.17 10.19
CA ALA A 89 18.90 -2.90 9.59
C ALA A 89 20.03 -1.86 9.50
N LYS A 90 20.98 -1.86 10.45
CA LYS A 90 22.16 -0.99 10.45
C LYS A 90 23.10 -1.25 9.26
N GLU A 91 23.11 -2.47 8.73
CA GLU A 91 23.92 -2.86 7.56
C GLU A 91 23.17 -2.72 6.24
N THR A 92 21.89 -2.32 6.27
CA THR A 92 21.06 -2.17 5.08
C THR A 92 20.94 -0.74 4.60
N MET A 93 20.43 -0.56 3.39
CA MET A 93 20.02 0.74 2.83
C MET A 93 19.01 1.51 3.71
N ARG A 94 18.43 0.91 4.75
CA ARG A 94 17.55 1.61 5.70
C ARG A 94 18.33 2.26 6.83
N GLY A 95 19.47 1.73 7.26
CA GLY A 95 20.16 2.18 8.48
C GLY A 95 21.62 2.58 8.30
N GLY A 96 22.31 1.95 7.36
CA GLY A 96 23.74 2.11 7.14
C GLY A 96 24.06 3.10 6.03
N THR A 97 25.09 3.90 6.27
CA THR A 97 25.79 4.70 5.26
C THR A 97 27.26 4.29 5.31
N VAL A 98 27.77 3.72 4.24
CA VAL A 98 29.19 3.31 4.13
C VAL A 98 29.98 4.35 3.34
N LEU A 99 29.38 4.85 2.26
CA LEU A 99 29.90 5.94 1.45
C LEU A 99 29.41 7.28 1.98
N GLN A 100 30.19 8.34 1.74
CA GLN A 100 29.79 9.72 2.01
C GLN A 100 28.96 10.30 0.87
N THR A 101 29.24 9.86 -0.36
CA THR A 101 28.56 10.35 -1.57
C THR A 101 28.08 9.21 -2.46
N ASN A 102 26.95 9.43 -3.12
CA ASN A 102 26.43 8.51 -4.13
C ASN A 102 27.08 8.78 -5.52
N PRO A 103 26.80 7.97 -6.57
CA PRO A 103 27.38 8.16 -7.90
C PRO A 103 27.04 9.49 -8.59
N GLU A 104 26.12 10.28 -8.03
CA GLU A 104 25.68 11.59 -8.50
C GLU A 104 26.32 12.74 -7.70
N GLY A 105 27.16 12.42 -6.72
CA GLY A 105 27.80 13.39 -5.83
C GLY A 105 26.89 13.95 -4.73
N LYS A 106 25.71 13.36 -4.51
CA LYS A 106 24.82 13.75 -3.41
C LYS A 106 25.29 13.11 -2.10
N GLN A 107 25.14 13.85 -1.00
CA GLN A 107 25.47 13.33 0.33
C GLN A 107 24.53 12.19 0.72
N GLU A 108 25.12 11.09 1.15
CA GLU A 108 24.44 9.96 1.75
C GLU A 108 23.91 10.32 3.15
N SER A 109 22.71 9.86 3.48
CA SER A 109 22.08 10.12 4.78
C SER A 109 21.59 8.83 5.43
N SER A 110 21.50 8.81 6.76
CA SER A 110 20.99 7.62 7.47
C SER A 110 19.49 7.45 7.22
N GLY A 111 19.13 6.57 6.30
CA GLY A 111 17.75 6.35 5.90
C GLY A 111 17.67 5.91 4.45
N LEU A 112 16.44 5.72 3.98
CA LEU A 112 16.21 5.56 2.55
C LEU A 112 16.43 6.90 1.83
N GLU A 113 16.78 6.85 0.55
CA GLU A 113 16.70 8.04 -0.30
C GLU A 113 15.24 8.50 -0.43
N ILE A 114 15.01 9.82 -0.40
CA ILE A 114 13.66 10.38 -0.37
C ILE A 114 12.84 10.02 -1.61
N ASP A 115 13.46 10.04 -2.80
CA ASP A 115 12.81 9.69 -4.06
C ASP A 115 12.36 8.21 -4.06
N TYR A 116 13.20 7.33 -3.52
CA TYR A 116 12.85 5.92 -3.33
C TYR A 116 11.76 5.73 -2.27
N ALA A 117 11.85 6.44 -1.14
CA ALA A 117 10.87 6.35 -0.06
C ALA A 117 9.48 6.79 -0.55
N PHE A 118 9.42 7.85 -1.35
CA PHE A 118 8.18 8.45 -1.88
C PHE A 118 7.81 7.98 -3.29
N ALA A 119 8.42 6.90 -3.77
CA ALA A 119 8.13 6.34 -5.10
C ALA A 119 6.65 5.97 -5.30
N TRP A 120 5.96 5.45 -4.28
CA TRP A 120 4.51 5.14 -4.32
C TRP A 120 3.71 6.16 -3.52
N SER A 121 3.82 7.42 -3.89
CA SER A 121 2.99 8.47 -3.30
C SER A 121 1.67 8.58 -4.04
N TYR A 122 0.61 8.78 -3.27
CA TYR A 122 -0.73 8.94 -3.78
C TYR A 122 -0.92 10.32 -4.40
N GLY A 123 -1.50 10.42 -5.59
CA GLY A 123 -2.00 11.69 -6.10
C GLY A 123 -3.02 12.30 -5.15
N ARG A 124 -3.08 13.64 -5.05
CA ARG A 124 -4.07 14.31 -4.17
C ARG A 124 -5.50 13.97 -4.58
N GLY A 125 -5.75 13.92 -5.89
CA GLY A 125 -7.02 13.50 -6.45
C GLY A 125 -7.30 12.03 -6.22
N GLU A 126 -6.28 11.17 -6.14
CA GLU A 126 -6.44 9.73 -5.95
C GLU A 126 -7.14 9.41 -4.63
N THR A 127 -7.16 10.31 -3.64
CA THR A 127 -7.98 10.17 -2.42
C THR A 127 -9.45 9.86 -2.72
N MET A 128 -9.96 10.30 -3.88
CA MET A 128 -11.32 9.98 -4.33
C MET A 128 -11.56 8.49 -4.60
N THR A 129 -10.51 7.68 -4.78
CA THR A 129 -10.67 6.23 -4.94
C THR A 129 -11.26 5.56 -3.71
N LEU A 130 -11.11 6.17 -2.52
CA LEU A 130 -11.74 5.69 -1.29
C LEU A 130 -13.27 5.59 -1.47
N LEU A 131 -13.84 6.50 -2.27
CA LEU A 131 -15.27 6.61 -2.58
C LEU A 131 -15.66 6.02 -3.95
N ILE A 132 -14.83 6.19 -4.98
CA ILE A 132 -15.10 5.79 -6.37
C ILE A 132 -13.90 4.96 -6.85
N PRO A 133 -13.94 3.62 -6.88
CA PRO A 133 -12.74 2.80 -7.05
C PRO A 133 -11.94 3.17 -8.29
N ASN A 134 -12.58 3.20 -9.46
CA ASN A 134 -11.89 3.52 -10.70
C ASN A 134 -11.73 5.03 -10.98
N PHE A 135 -11.68 5.89 -9.95
CA PHE A 135 -11.50 7.33 -10.15
C PHE A 135 -10.21 7.65 -10.92
N TYR A 136 -9.11 6.94 -10.65
CA TYR A 136 -7.85 7.01 -11.42
C TYR A 136 -7.60 5.74 -12.26
N GLY A 137 -8.67 5.09 -12.70
CA GLY A 137 -8.60 3.78 -13.36
C GLY A 137 -8.43 2.62 -12.37
N GLY A 138 -8.25 1.41 -12.91
CA GLY A 138 -8.07 0.19 -12.13
C GLY A 138 -6.59 -0.06 -11.82
N SER A 139 -6.14 -1.29 -12.04
CA SER A 139 -4.72 -1.63 -11.95
C SER A 139 -3.96 -1.17 -13.20
N SER A 140 -2.63 -1.15 -13.10
CA SER A 140 -1.73 -0.97 -14.25
C SER A 140 -1.70 -2.18 -15.19
N HIS A 141 -2.34 -3.29 -14.80
CA HIS A 141 -2.52 -4.50 -15.58
C HIS A 141 -3.97 -4.97 -15.43
N TYR A 142 -4.90 -4.20 -16.00
CA TYR A 142 -6.32 -4.41 -15.80
C TYR A 142 -6.93 -5.17 -16.97
N ALA A 143 -7.81 -6.12 -16.66
CA ALA A 143 -8.57 -6.85 -17.66
C ALA A 143 -9.75 -6.00 -18.17
N LEU A 144 -9.50 -5.21 -19.22
CA LEU A 144 -10.54 -4.55 -19.99
C LEU A 144 -11.37 -5.63 -20.71
N GLY A 145 -12.65 -5.73 -20.37
CA GLY A 145 -13.56 -6.68 -21.01
C GLY A 145 -13.68 -6.48 -22.51
N ASN A 146 -14.35 -7.41 -23.19
CA ASN A 146 -14.49 -7.39 -24.65
C ASN A 146 -15.35 -6.21 -25.18
N ASP A 147 -16.07 -5.52 -24.30
CA ASP A 147 -16.93 -4.37 -24.65
C ASP A 147 -16.19 -3.03 -24.63
N SER A 148 -14.90 -3.03 -24.26
CA SER A 148 -14.05 -1.83 -24.19
C SER A 148 -13.75 -1.22 -25.57
N GLU A 149 -13.49 0.09 -25.59
CA GLU A 149 -13.07 0.80 -26.80
C GLU A 149 -11.72 0.31 -27.30
N CYS A 150 -10.76 0.04 -26.40
CA CYS A 150 -9.51 -0.62 -26.76
C CYS A 150 -9.74 -1.95 -27.48
N TYR A 151 -10.64 -2.81 -26.98
CA TYR A 151 -10.93 -4.09 -27.62
C TYR A 151 -11.53 -3.90 -29.02
N LYS A 152 -12.48 -2.96 -29.18
CA LYS A 152 -13.11 -2.67 -30.47
C LYS A 152 -12.09 -2.20 -31.51
N GLN A 153 -11.18 -1.31 -31.13
CA GLN A 153 -10.15 -0.77 -32.03
C GLN A 153 -9.09 -1.82 -32.38
N LEU A 154 -8.66 -2.64 -31.42
CA LEU A 154 -7.65 -3.67 -31.65
C LEU A 154 -8.21 -4.95 -32.29
N ARG A 155 -9.53 -5.09 -32.43
CA ARG A 155 -10.16 -6.33 -32.94
C ARG A 155 -9.64 -6.73 -34.31
N SER A 156 -9.39 -5.75 -35.17
CA SER A 156 -8.86 -5.95 -36.54
C SER A 156 -7.40 -6.42 -36.56
N THR A 157 -6.64 -6.16 -35.50
CA THR A 157 -5.20 -6.49 -35.42
C THR A 157 -4.93 -7.91 -34.93
N GLY A 158 -5.95 -8.60 -34.39
CA GLY A 158 -5.80 -9.90 -33.73
C GLY A 158 -5.18 -9.82 -32.32
N GLN A 159 -4.73 -8.64 -31.87
CA GLN A 159 -4.04 -8.45 -30.58
C GLN A 159 -4.97 -7.96 -29.45
N ALA A 160 -6.26 -7.71 -29.75
CA ALA A 160 -7.22 -7.16 -28.79
C ALA A 160 -7.25 -7.90 -27.45
N ARG A 161 -7.32 -9.23 -27.48
CA ARG A 161 -7.41 -10.03 -26.25
C ARG A 161 -6.15 -9.94 -25.40
N GLN A 162 -4.97 -10.00 -26.03
CA GLN A 162 -3.69 -9.94 -25.33
C GLN A 162 -3.47 -8.58 -24.66
N PHE A 163 -3.77 -7.49 -25.39
CA PHE A 163 -3.66 -6.14 -24.84
C PHE A 163 -4.67 -5.90 -23.71
N CYS A 164 -5.94 -6.23 -23.95
CA CYS A 164 -7.01 -5.92 -23.02
C CYS A 164 -6.96 -6.75 -21.73
N GLN A 165 -6.29 -7.91 -21.71
CA GLN A 165 -6.07 -8.68 -20.47
C GLN A 165 -5.16 -7.99 -19.46
N ALA A 166 -4.28 -7.09 -19.91
CA ALA A 166 -3.29 -6.42 -19.06
C ALA A 166 -3.15 -4.93 -19.42
N ALA A 167 -4.27 -4.27 -19.73
CA ALA A 167 -4.26 -2.89 -20.18
C ALA A 167 -3.87 -1.93 -19.05
N PRO A 168 -3.06 -0.89 -19.33
CA PRO A 168 -2.61 0.07 -18.33
C PRO A 168 -3.69 1.12 -18.06
N THR A 169 -4.76 0.72 -17.35
CA THR A 169 -5.89 1.62 -17.09
C THR A 169 -5.58 2.68 -16.05
N TYR A 170 -4.65 2.41 -15.12
CA TYR A 170 -4.21 3.38 -14.13
C TYR A 170 -3.57 4.61 -14.79
N TRP A 171 -3.97 5.80 -14.35
CA TRP A 171 -3.50 7.07 -14.89
C TRP A 171 -3.12 8.10 -13.81
N GLY A 172 -2.89 7.65 -12.58
CA GLY A 172 -2.43 8.50 -11.47
C GLY A 172 -0.91 8.67 -11.40
N ASP A 173 -0.45 9.22 -10.27
CA ASP A 173 0.94 9.65 -10.08
C ASP A 173 1.89 8.50 -9.69
N GLN A 174 1.36 7.33 -9.32
CA GLN A 174 2.17 6.18 -8.92
C GLN A 174 2.83 5.49 -10.14
N PRO A 175 3.99 4.85 -9.98
CA PRO A 175 4.63 4.10 -11.06
C PRO A 175 3.76 2.96 -11.60
N PHE A 176 3.10 2.26 -10.68
CA PHE A 176 2.07 1.27 -10.98
C PHE A 176 1.20 1.01 -9.75
N THR A 177 0.03 0.43 -9.97
CA THR A 177 -0.83 -0.08 -8.90
C THR A 177 -1.47 -1.42 -9.26
N SER A 178 -1.71 -2.26 -8.25
CA SER A 178 -2.48 -3.50 -8.38
C SER A 178 -3.98 -3.29 -8.22
N GLY A 179 -4.42 -2.08 -7.88
CA GLY A 179 -5.82 -1.73 -7.75
C GLY A 179 -6.02 -0.44 -6.93
N PRO A 180 -7.24 0.10 -6.91
CA PRO A 180 -7.55 1.28 -6.14
C PRO A 180 -7.63 0.97 -4.65
N VAL A 181 -7.28 1.96 -3.83
CA VAL A 181 -7.57 1.89 -2.39
C VAL A 181 -9.04 2.30 -2.20
N TYR A 182 -9.95 1.32 -2.20
CA TYR A 182 -11.38 1.54 -1.99
C TYR A 182 -11.75 1.29 -0.52
N ALA A 183 -12.42 2.26 0.12
CA ALA A 183 -12.89 2.14 1.50
C ALA A 183 -14.33 1.59 1.60
N GLY A 184 -15.09 1.66 0.51
CA GLY A 184 -16.54 1.43 0.50
C GLY A 184 -17.31 2.75 0.43
N ALA A 185 -18.21 2.89 -0.54
CA ALA A 185 -19.03 4.07 -0.73
C ALA A 185 -19.99 4.26 0.47
N ILE A 186 -20.55 3.16 0.97
CA ILE A 186 -21.39 3.18 2.16
C ILE A 186 -20.57 3.53 3.41
N ILE A 187 -19.34 3.01 3.51
CA ILE A 187 -18.44 3.33 4.64
C ILE A 187 -18.08 4.82 4.64
N CYS A 188 -17.76 5.41 3.49
CA CYS A 188 -17.52 6.85 3.37
C CYS A 188 -18.75 7.67 3.80
N PHE A 189 -19.94 7.26 3.38
CA PHE A 189 -21.19 7.90 3.79
C PHE A 189 -21.44 7.81 5.30
N LEU A 190 -21.25 6.62 5.89
CA LEU A 190 -21.39 6.40 7.33
C LEU A 190 -20.32 7.14 8.14
N PHE A 191 -19.10 7.27 7.62
CA PHE A 191 -18.03 8.04 8.22
C PHE A 191 -18.44 9.51 8.34
N VAL A 192 -18.89 10.14 7.25
CA VAL A 192 -19.36 11.53 7.26
C VAL A 192 -20.56 11.71 8.18
N LEU A 193 -21.52 10.78 8.17
CA LEU A 193 -22.63 10.78 9.13
C LEU A 193 -22.13 10.73 10.57
N GLY A 194 -21.15 9.87 10.86
CA GLY A 194 -20.52 9.72 12.16
C GLY A 194 -19.88 11.01 12.67
N LEU A 195 -19.32 11.85 11.79
CA LEU A 195 -18.78 13.16 12.19
C LEU A 195 -19.85 14.10 12.78
N PHE A 196 -21.09 13.99 12.30
CA PHE A 196 -22.20 14.80 12.80
C PHE A 196 -22.84 14.22 14.06
N ILE A 197 -23.01 12.90 14.13
CA ILE A 197 -23.86 12.29 15.17
C ILE A 197 -23.06 11.70 16.33
N VAL A 198 -21.83 11.22 16.10
CA VAL A 198 -21.00 10.64 17.17
C VAL A 198 -20.44 11.77 18.03
N LYS A 199 -20.61 11.61 19.35
CA LYS A 199 -20.11 12.54 20.37
C LYS A 199 -18.92 11.94 21.11
N GLY A 200 -18.16 12.81 21.78
CA GLY A 200 -17.04 12.40 22.62
C GLY A 200 -15.70 12.29 21.90
N PRO A 201 -14.66 11.77 22.59
CA PRO A 201 -13.30 11.70 22.07
C PRO A 201 -13.17 10.82 20.83
N GLU A 202 -14.05 9.81 20.69
CA GLU A 202 -13.95 8.78 19.65
C GLU A 202 -14.02 9.36 18.25
N LYS A 203 -14.91 10.32 18.04
CA LYS A 203 -15.01 11.05 16.78
C LYS A 203 -13.71 11.73 16.39
N TRP A 204 -13.07 12.41 17.34
CA TRP A 204 -11.96 13.31 17.05
C TRP A 204 -10.69 12.56 16.74
N TRP A 205 -10.35 11.50 17.49
CA TRP A 205 -9.13 10.76 17.19
C TRP A 205 -9.28 9.94 15.91
N LEU A 206 -10.47 9.40 15.60
CA LEU A 206 -10.74 8.73 14.34
C LEU A 206 -10.61 9.68 13.15
N LEU A 207 -11.20 10.89 13.25
CA LEU A 207 -11.06 11.93 12.23
C LEU A 207 -9.59 12.34 12.02
N LEU A 208 -8.86 12.61 13.11
CA LEU A 208 -7.45 12.99 13.03
C LEU A 208 -6.59 11.88 12.43
N ALA A 209 -6.84 10.62 12.79
CA ALA A 209 -6.15 9.47 12.21
C ALA A 209 -6.43 9.32 10.71
N THR A 210 -7.69 9.48 10.27
CA THR A 210 -8.05 9.48 8.85
C THR A 210 -7.36 10.61 8.08
N ILE A 211 -7.41 11.84 8.60
CA ILE A 211 -6.77 13.00 7.95
C ILE A 211 -5.26 12.78 7.85
N LEU A 212 -4.60 12.40 8.95
CA LEU A 212 -3.16 12.13 8.96
C LEU A 212 -2.81 11.05 7.93
N ALA A 213 -3.54 9.94 7.91
CA ALA A 213 -3.29 8.84 6.99
C ALA A 213 -3.38 9.28 5.51
N ILE A 214 -4.38 10.10 5.16
CA ILE A 214 -4.53 10.65 3.80
C ILE A 214 -3.40 11.64 3.47
N VAL A 215 -3.07 12.55 4.37
CA VAL A 215 -2.02 13.55 4.12
C VAL A 215 -0.64 12.89 4.00
N MET A 216 -0.38 11.86 4.81
CA MET A 216 0.82 11.02 4.70
C MET A 216 0.85 10.23 3.40
N SER A 217 -0.30 9.76 2.90
CA SER A 217 -0.33 8.96 1.67
C SER A 217 0.10 9.76 0.46
N TRP A 218 -0.08 11.09 0.48
CA TRP A 218 0.28 11.97 -0.63
C TRP A 218 1.78 12.07 -0.91
N GLY A 219 2.68 11.71 0.03
CA GLY A 219 4.13 11.71 -0.17
C GLY A 219 4.67 12.89 -0.99
N HIS A 220 5.25 12.63 -2.17
CA HIS A 220 5.81 13.66 -3.07
C HIS A 220 4.78 14.70 -3.54
N ASN A 221 3.49 14.35 -3.59
CA ASN A 221 2.41 15.28 -3.91
C ASN A 221 2.14 16.29 -2.79
N PHE A 222 2.75 16.14 -1.61
CA PHE A 222 2.77 17.16 -0.56
C PHE A 222 4.09 17.16 0.22
N MET A 223 5.18 17.51 -0.47
CA MET A 223 6.54 17.53 0.10
C MET A 223 6.67 18.34 1.38
N ALA A 224 6.09 19.55 1.46
CA ALA A 224 6.23 20.41 2.65
C ALA A 224 5.85 19.71 3.97
N PHE A 225 4.85 18.83 3.95
CA PHE A 225 4.47 18.03 5.11
C PHE A 225 5.26 16.73 5.20
N ASN A 226 5.34 15.97 4.11
CA ASN A 226 5.93 14.63 4.13
C ASN A 226 7.45 14.64 4.31
N GLU A 227 8.14 15.61 3.74
CA GLU A 227 9.57 15.84 3.96
C GLU A 227 9.87 16.28 5.39
N PHE A 228 9.00 17.13 5.98
CA PHE A 228 9.11 17.47 7.40
C PHE A 228 9.04 16.23 8.27
N LEU A 229 8.05 15.35 8.03
CA LEU A 229 7.96 14.07 8.73
C LEU A 229 9.18 13.19 8.44
N PHE A 230 9.65 13.12 7.20
CA PHE A 230 10.80 12.30 6.80
C PHE A 230 12.06 12.68 7.58
N ASN A 231 12.31 13.99 7.72
CA ASN A 231 13.52 14.50 8.33
C ASN A 231 13.46 14.56 9.86
N HIS A 232 12.27 14.69 10.47
CA HIS A 232 12.14 14.95 11.91
C HIS A 232 11.42 13.85 12.69
N LEU A 233 10.54 13.07 12.05
CA LEU A 233 9.77 12.05 12.74
C LEU A 233 10.61 10.78 12.91
N PRO A 234 10.87 10.32 14.15
CA PRO A 234 11.76 9.19 14.39
C PRO A 234 11.34 7.93 13.61
N LEU A 235 12.31 7.24 13.01
CA LEU A 235 12.12 6.01 12.22
C LEU A 235 11.33 6.17 10.91
N TYR A 236 10.70 7.32 10.64
CA TYR A 236 9.85 7.47 9.46
C TYR A 236 10.66 7.37 8.15
N ASN A 237 11.89 7.89 8.13
CA ASN A 237 12.81 7.78 7.00
C ASN A 237 13.31 6.35 6.70
N LYS A 238 12.90 5.36 7.51
CA LYS A 238 13.20 3.95 7.29
C LYS A 238 12.12 3.26 6.47
N PHE A 239 11.00 3.93 6.17
CA PHE A 239 9.85 3.36 5.46
C PHE A 239 9.71 3.92 4.05
N ARG A 240 9.05 3.15 3.18
CA ARG A 240 8.76 3.51 1.78
C ARG A 240 7.29 3.27 1.49
N VAL A 241 6.78 3.73 0.35
CA VAL A 241 5.37 3.56 -0.05
C VAL A 241 4.44 4.29 0.93
N PRO A 242 4.36 5.62 0.84
CA PRO A 242 3.51 6.42 1.71
C PRO A 242 2.04 5.99 1.61
N SER A 243 1.57 5.54 0.45
CA SER A 243 0.19 5.07 0.22
C SER A 243 -0.29 3.97 1.19
N MET A 244 0.61 3.20 1.80
CA MET A 244 0.25 2.21 2.83
C MET A 244 -0.40 2.82 4.08
N SER A 245 -0.23 4.12 4.35
CA SER A 245 -0.90 4.79 5.47
C SER A 245 -2.43 4.73 5.37
N LEU A 246 -2.99 4.59 4.16
CA LEU A 246 -4.43 4.52 3.92
C LEU A 246 -5.11 3.32 4.58
N VAL A 247 -4.36 2.29 4.99
CA VAL A 247 -4.89 1.21 5.84
C VAL A 247 -5.49 1.76 7.14
N ILE A 248 -4.85 2.77 7.73
CA ILE A 248 -5.37 3.46 8.92
C ILE A 248 -6.62 4.27 8.59
N ALA A 249 -6.66 4.95 7.44
CA ALA A 249 -7.84 5.68 6.99
C ALA A 249 -9.04 4.74 6.87
N ASN A 250 -8.88 3.60 6.18
CA ASN A 250 -9.94 2.60 6.02
C ASN A 250 -10.46 2.07 7.37
N LEU A 251 -9.55 1.71 8.28
CA LEU A 251 -9.91 1.23 9.61
C LEU A 251 -10.65 2.31 10.43
N ALA A 252 -10.13 3.53 10.44
CA ALA A 252 -10.71 4.64 11.20
C ALA A 252 -12.09 5.05 10.63
N MET A 253 -12.24 5.06 9.30
CA MET A 253 -13.49 5.36 8.63
C MET A 253 -14.57 4.31 8.94
N ALA A 254 -14.22 3.03 8.83
CA ALA A 254 -15.12 1.93 9.19
C ALA A 254 -15.50 1.97 10.68
N ALA A 255 -14.54 2.22 11.57
CA ALA A 255 -14.79 2.32 13.01
C ALA A 255 -15.76 3.45 13.36
N LEU A 256 -15.56 4.66 12.79
CA LEU A 256 -16.47 5.77 13.04
C LEU A 256 -17.86 5.53 12.41
N GLY A 257 -17.91 4.89 11.24
CA GLY A 257 -19.16 4.47 10.61
C GLY A 257 -19.95 3.50 11.50
N ILE A 258 -19.29 2.52 12.12
CA ILE A 258 -19.91 1.59 13.07
C ILE A 258 -20.41 2.34 14.33
N LEU A 259 -19.63 3.29 14.84
CA LEU A 259 -20.07 4.13 15.96
C LEU A 259 -21.30 4.98 15.61
N ALA A 260 -21.40 5.44 14.36
CA ALA A 260 -22.59 6.15 13.86
C ALA A 260 -23.83 5.23 13.89
N LEU A 261 -23.69 3.97 13.47
CA LEU A 261 -24.77 2.99 13.54
C LEU A 261 -25.17 2.67 14.97
N LYS A 262 -24.20 2.49 15.85
CA LYS A 262 -24.44 2.30 17.29
C LYS A 262 -25.23 3.47 17.87
N GLU A 263 -24.83 4.71 17.55
CA GLU A 263 -25.53 5.92 18.02
C GLU A 263 -27.00 5.93 17.59
N LEU A 264 -27.29 5.54 16.34
CA LEU A 264 -28.66 5.45 15.82
C LEU A 264 -29.50 4.36 16.52
N LEU A 265 -28.90 3.19 16.76
CA LEU A 265 -29.57 2.06 17.41
C LEU A 265 -29.91 2.39 18.87
N ASP A 266 -28.94 2.91 19.62
CA ASP A 266 -29.09 3.21 21.05
C ASP A 266 -30.20 4.24 21.33
N HIS A 267 -30.40 5.21 20.43
CA HIS A 267 -31.35 6.30 20.60
C HIS A 267 -32.65 6.13 19.79
N SER A 268 -32.85 4.95 19.16
CA SER A 268 -33.98 4.67 18.26
C SER A 268 -35.37 4.79 18.92
N LYS A 269 -35.44 4.73 20.25
CA LYS A 269 -36.67 4.82 21.05
C LYS A 269 -36.97 6.22 21.58
N GLU A 270 -36.12 7.20 21.31
CA GLU A 270 -36.28 8.56 21.83
C GLU A 270 -37.37 9.34 21.09
N ALA A 271 -38.15 10.15 21.82
CA ALA A 271 -39.26 10.92 21.27
C ALA A 271 -38.84 11.91 20.15
N TYR A 272 -37.62 12.43 20.20
CA TYR A 272 -37.08 13.37 19.22
C TYR A 272 -36.14 12.74 18.19
N PHE A 273 -36.03 11.40 18.14
CA PHE A 273 -35.10 10.67 17.29
C PHE A 273 -35.12 11.15 15.83
N ALA A 274 -36.29 11.14 15.19
CA ALA A 274 -36.42 11.55 13.80
C ALA A 274 -35.96 13.00 13.54
N LYS A 275 -36.27 13.92 14.47
CA LYS A 275 -35.89 15.33 14.35
C LYS A 275 -34.38 15.53 14.50
N THR A 276 -33.76 14.78 15.42
CA THR A 276 -32.33 14.88 15.72
C THR A 276 -31.46 14.34 14.58
N TYR A 277 -31.80 13.18 14.01
CA TYR A 277 -30.92 12.48 13.08
C TYR A 277 -31.22 12.71 11.59
N PHE A 278 -32.41 13.21 11.23
CA PHE A 278 -32.76 13.46 9.82
C PHE A 278 -31.87 14.50 9.15
N LYS A 279 -31.61 15.65 9.80
CA LYS A 279 -30.77 16.71 9.23
C LYS A 279 -29.32 16.25 9.02
N PRO A 280 -28.63 15.64 10.00
CA PRO A 280 -27.32 15.03 9.80
C PRO A 280 -27.28 14.01 8.65
N LEU A 281 -28.31 13.15 8.54
CA LEU A 281 -28.40 12.17 7.46
C LEU A 281 -28.48 12.84 6.09
N SER A 282 -29.37 13.81 5.91
CA SER A 282 -29.55 14.54 4.65
C SER A 282 -28.30 15.32 4.25
N ILE A 283 -27.62 15.97 5.21
CA ILE A 283 -26.36 16.67 4.94
C ILE A 283 -25.27 15.68 4.50
N SER A 284 -25.15 14.54 5.18
CA SER A 284 -24.15 13.52 4.83
C SER A 284 -24.40 12.94 3.43
N PHE A 285 -25.68 12.72 3.07
CA PHE A 285 -26.07 12.29 1.74
C PHE A 285 -25.78 13.36 0.68
N ALA A 286 -26.09 14.62 0.97
CA ALA A 286 -25.79 15.74 0.07
C ALA A 286 -24.27 15.89 -0.15
N ILE A 287 -23.44 15.66 0.86
CA ILE A 287 -21.97 15.71 0.73
C ILE A 287 -21.48 14.52 -0.09
N VAL A 288 -21.67 13.27 0.38
CA VAL A 288 -21.01 12.09 -0.21
C VAL A 288 -21.74 11.60 -1.45
N GLY A 289 -23.08 11.57 -1.39
CA GLY A 289 -23.94 11.24 -2.52
C GLY A 289 -23.91 12.34 -3.57
N GLY A 290 -23.99 13.61 -3.17
CA GLY A 290 -23.87 14.73 -4.11
C GLY A 290 -22.52 14.79 -4.80
N LEU A 291 -21.42 14.56 -4.08
CA LEU A 291 -20.09 14.44 -4.69
C LEU A 291 -20.02 13.31 -5.71
N SER A 292 -20.50 12.11 -5.34
CA SER A 292 -20.58 10.97 -6.28
C SER A 292 -21.42 11.29 -7.52
N LEU A 293 -22.55 11.98 -7.34
CA LEU A 293 -23.45 12.37 -8.42
C LEU A 293 -22.82 13.40 -9.37
N VAL A 294 -22.14 14.40 -8.82
CA VAL A 294 -21.41 15.41 -9.61
C VAL A 294 -20.36 14.74 -10.47
N ILE A 295 -19.56 13.82 -9.90
CA ILE A 295 -18.56 13.06 -10.66
C ILE A 295 -19.23 12.14 -11.68
N ALA A 296 -20.36 11.52 -11.37
CA ALA A 296 -21.09 10.65 -12.30
C ALA A 296 -21.66 11.42 -13.51
N LEU A 297 -22.07 12.67 -13.32
CA LEU A 297 -22.64 13.51 -14.37
C LEU A 297 -21.55 14.23 -15.18
N PHE A 298 -20.57 14.82 -14.49
CA PHE A 298 -19.61 15.78 -15.07
C PHE A 298 -18.16 15.28 -15.06
N GLY A 299 -17.84 14.19 -14.38
CA GLY A 299 -16.45 13.71 -14.23
C GLY A 299 -15.75 13.45 -15.57
N SER A 300 -16.51 13.07 -16.61
CA SER A 300 -16.00 12.89 -17.97
C SER A 300 -15.40 14.14 -18.60
N SER A 301 -15.79 15.35 -18.19
CA SER A 301 -15.25 16.61 -18.70
C SER A 301 -14.27 17.29 -17.74
N MET A 302 -14.04 16.70 -16.56
CA MET A 302 -13.19 17.29 -15.52
C MET A 302 -11.72 16.90 -15.63
N PHE A 303 -11.41 15.83 -16.36
CA PHE A 303 -10.08 15.22 -16.45
C PHE A 303 -9.73 14.88 -17.91
N ASP A 304 -8.44 14.79 -18.22
CA ASP A 304 -7.95 14.40 -19.55
C ASP A 304 -7.70 12.89 -19.70
N PHE A 305 -7.78 12.14 -18.59
CA PHE A 305 -7.58 10.69 -18.51
C PHE A 305 -6.24 10.20 -19.07
N SER A 306 -5.23 11.07 -19.07
CA SER A 306 -3.88 10.75 -19.55
C SER A 306 -3.01 10.13 -18.45
N GLY A 307 -2.19 9.15 -18.81
CA GLY A 307 -1.31 8.45 -17.88
C GLY A 307 0.13 8.31 -18.41
N ASN A 308 1.09 8.07 -17.51
CA ASN A 308 2.51 7.98 -17.85
C ASN A 308 2.83 6.88 -18.87
N SER A 309 2.06 5.79 -18.88
CA SER A 309 2.24 4.69 -19.84
C SER A 309 1.84 5.06 -21.27
N ASP A 310 1.07 6.13 -21.46
CA ASP A 310 0.47 6.47 -22.76
C ASP A 310 1.53 6.82 -23.82
N ALA A 311 2.69 7.33 -23.38
CA ALA A 311 3.83 7.63 -24.26
C ALA A 311 4.37 6.42 -25.03
N ASN A 312 4.07 5.19 -24.57
CA ASN A 312 4.50 3.96 -25.21
C ASN A 312 3.54 3.45 -26.30
N PHE A 313 2.42 4.14 -26.53
CA PHE A 313 1.36 3.70 -27.44
C PHE A 313 1.08 4.72 -28.54
N PRO A 314 0.60 4.27 -29.72
CA PRO A 314 0.17 5.18 -30.77
C PRO A 314 -1.06 5.98 -30.34
N ALA A 315 -1.18 7.22 -30.84
CA ALA A 315 -2.23 8.17 -30.41
C ALA A 315 -3.66 7.61 -30.47
N TRP A 316 -4.00 6.87 -31.53
CA TRP A 316 -5.33 6.26 -31.68
C TRP A 316 -5.67 5.25 -30.57
N LEU A 317 -4.67 4.54 -30.03
CA LEU A 317 -4.85 3.58 -28.95
C LEU A 317 -4.94 4.30 -27.60
N VAL A 318 -4.18 5.39 -27.44
CA VAL A 318 -4.28 6.27 -26.27
C VAL A 318 -5.68 6.89 -26.18
N ASP A 319 -6.26 7.33 -27.30
CA ASP A 319 -7.62 7.87 -27.32
C ASP A 319 -8.67 6.82 -26.92
N ALA A 320 -8.52 5.57 -27.39
CA ALA A 320 -9.38 4.47 -26.96
C ALA A 320 -9.22 4.18 -25.46
N LEU A 321 -7.98 4.19 -24.95
CA LEU A 321 -7.69 3.97 -23.53
C LEU A 321 -8.26 5.08 -22.64
N ARG A 322 -8.21 6.34 -23.09
CA ARG A 322 -8.84 7.48 -22.42
C ARG A 322 -10.36 7.31 -22.36
N ALA A 323 -10.99 6.87 -23.45
CA ALA A 323 -12.42 6.59 -23.46
C ALA A 323 -12.81 5.48 -22.47
N ASP A 324 -12.02 4.42 -22.38
CA ASP A 324 -12.22 3.35 -21.40
C ASP A 324 -12.06 3.86 -19.96
N ARG A 325 -10.99 4.62 -19.67
CA ARG A 325 -10.77 5.26 -18.35
C ARG A 325 -11.93 6.18 -17.95
N GLN A 326 -12.44 6.97 -18.89
CA GLN A 326 -13.59 7.84 -18.69
C GLN A 326 -14.85 7.04 -18.36
N GLN A 327 -15.11 5.93 -19.07
CA GLN A 327 -16.24 5.05 -18.80
C GLN A 327 -16.10 4.38 -17.42
N MET A 328 -14.90 3.94 -17.05
CA MET A 328 -14.61 3.34 -15.75
C MET A 328 -14.91 4.30 -14.60
N LEU A 329 -14.43 5.55 -14.66
CA LEU A 329 -14.75 6.57 -13.67
C LEU A 329 -16.26 6.81 -13.56
N ARG A 330 -16.93 7.01 -14.71
CA ARG A 330 -18.36 7.34 -14.74
C ARG A 330 -19.24 6.22 -14.19
N SER A 331 -18.97 4.98 -14.59
CA SER A 331 -19.73 3.80 -14.15
C SER A 331 -19.59 3.57 -12.65
N ASP A 332 -18.38 3.70 -12.11
CA ASP A 332 -18.14 3.56 -10.69
C ASP A 332 -18.70 4.72 -9.86
N ALA A 333 -18.71 5.94 -10.40
CA ALA A 333 -19.35 7.08 -9.73
C ALA A 333 -20.88 6.89 -9.60
N TRP A 334 -21.54 6.38 -10.64
CA TRP A 334 -22.95 5.98 -10.57
C TRP A 334 -23.19 4.84 -9.58
N ARG A 335 -22.29 3.84 -9.57
CA ARG A 335 -22.35 2.72 -8.63
C ARG A 335 -22.28 3.22 -7.18
N SER A 336 -21.28 4.05 -6.86
CA SER A 336 -21.12 4.62 -5.52
C SER A 336 -22.33 5.46 -5.12
N PHE A 337 -22.85 6.31 -6.02
CA PHE A 337 -24.08 7.07 -5.78
C PHE A 337 -25.27 6.15 -5.45
N LEU A 338 -25.46 5.07 -6.21
CA LEU A 338 -26.56 4.13 -5.99
C LEU A 338 -26.45 3.44 -4.63
N TYR A 339 -25.27 2.94 -4.24
CA TYR A 339 -25.09 2.32 -2.93
C TYR A 339 -25.32 3.32 -1.78
N ILE A 340 -24.87 4.56 -1.93
CA ILE A 340 -25.12 5.64 -0.97
C ILE A 340 -26.62 5.95 -0.88
N LEU A 341 -27.33 6.00 -2.02
CA LEU A 341 -28.77 6.23 -2.07
C LEU A 341 -29.55 5.10 -1.38
N LEU A 342 -29.17 3.84 -1.61
CA LEU A 342 -29.77 2.68 -0.97
C LEU A 342 -29.53 2.69 0.55
N ALA A 343 -28.30 2.98 0.99
CA ALA A 343 -27.98 3.12 2.41
C ALA A 343 -28.73 4.29 3.04
N PHE A 344 -28.78 5.44 2.37
CA PHE A 344 -29.56 6.60 2.80
C PHE A 344 -31.03 6.26 2.96
N ALA A 345 -31.65 5.59 1.97
CA ALA A 345 -33.05 5.20 2.02
C ALA A 345 -33.32 4.26 3.20
N LEU A 346 -32.47 3.24 3.41
CA LEU A 346 -32.61 2.30 4.52
C LEU A 346 -32.52 3.00 5.88
N ILE A 347 -31.52 3.86 6.08
CA ILE A 347 -31.34 4.62 7.33
C ILE A 347 -32.48 5.63 7.50
N TRP A 348 -32.92 6.29 6.43
CA TRP A 348 -34.03 7.23 6.45
C TRP A 348 -35.34 6.55 6.88
N PHE A 349 -35.65 5.37 6.34
CA PHE A 349 -36.81 4.58 6.76
C PHE A 349 -36.72 4.19 8.23
N TYR A 350 -35.54 3.75 8.70
CA TYR A 350 -35.31 3.43 10.11
C TYR A 350 -35.50 4.66 11.02
N ILE A 351 -35.02 5.84 10.60
CA ILE A 351 -35.18 7.10 11.35
C ILE A 351 -36.65 7.55 11.40
N LYS A 352 -37.38 7.39 10.29
CA LYS A 352 -38.80 7.78 10.20
C LYS A 352 -39.71 6.83 10.99
N LYS A 353 -39.45 5.54 10.89
CA LYS A 353 -40.24 4.49 11.54
C LYS A 353 -39.28 3.36 11.97
N PRO A 354 -38.73 3.42 13.19
CA PRO A 354 -37.85 2.38 13.70
C PRO A 354 -38.51 1.00 13.64
N PHE A 355 -37.78 0.04 13.12
CA PHE A 355 -38.18 -1.37 13.05
C PHE A 355 -37.16 -2.23 13.81
N LYS A 356 -37.32 -3.57 13.81
CA LYS A 356 -36.43 -4.45 14.59
C LYS A 356 -34.97 -4.24 14.16
N GLU A 357 -34.11 -3.97 15.14
CA GLU A 357 -32.69 -3.65 14.96
C GLU A 357 -31.96 -4.70 14.14
N ILE A 358 -32.29 -5.99 14.33
CA ILE A 358 -31.71 -7.10 13.57
C ILE A 358 -31.90 -6.95 12.06
N TYR A 359 -33.08 -6.52 11.58
CA TYR A 359 -33.31 -6.35 10.15
C TYR A 359 -32.56 -5.13 9.60
N PHE A 360 -32.38 -4.09 10.41
CA PHE A 360 -31.63 -2.90 10.03
C PHE A 360 -30.14 -3.26 9.86
N VAL A 361 -29.57 -3.96 10.86
CA VAL A 361 -28.17 -4.40 10.83
C VAL A 361 -27.93 -5.39 9.69
N LEU A 362 -28.80 -6.39 9.48
CA LEU A 362 -28.65 -7.34 8.38
C LEU A 362 -28.79 -6.67 7.01
N GLY A 363 -29.76 -5.77 6.84
CA GLY A 363 -29.97 -5.06 5.58
C GLY A 363 -28.79 -4.18 5.22
N LEU A 364 -28.29 -3.39 6.18
CA LEU A 364 -27.14 -2.52 5.94
C LEU A 364 -25.83 -3.31 5.81
N GLY A 365 -25.66 -4.37 6.61
CA GLY A 365 -24.52 -5.28 6.51
C GLY A 365 -24.44 -5.96 5.15
N LEU A 366 -25.58 -6.41 4.61
CA LEU A 366 -25.65 -6.97 3.25
C LEU A 366 -25.29 -5.92 2.20
N LEU A 367 -25.81 -4.69 2.30
CA LEU A 367 -25.47 -3.62 1.36
C LEU A 367 -23.96 -3.31 1.37
N ILE A 368 -23.34 -3.22 2.55
CA ILE A 368 -21.88 -3.01 2.68
C ILE A 368 -21.10 -4.19 2.09
N ALA A 369 -21.52 -5.42 2.39
CA ALA A 369 -20.86 -6.61 1.87
C ALA A 369 -20.92 -6.66 0.34
N VAL A 370 -22.09 -6.37 -0.26
CA VAL A 370 -22.24 -6.33 -1.72
C VAL A 370 -21.44 -5.18 -2.34
N ASP A 371 -21.44 -3.98 -1.74
CA ASP A 371 -20.64 -2.84 -2.20
C ASP A 371 -19.15 -3.19 -2.32
N LEU A 372 -18.56 -3.76 -1.27
CA LEU A 372 -17.15 -4.17 -1.27
C LEU A 372 -16.89 -5.36 -2.20
N TRP A 373 -17.72 -6.41 -2.10
CA TRP A 373 -17.56 -7.64 -2.88
C TRP A 373 -17.54 -7.39 -4.39
N THR A 374 -18.41 -6.50 -4.88
CA THR A 374 -18.49 -6.17 -6.31
C THR A 374 -17.24 -5.46 -6.86
N VAL A 375 -16.42 -4.87 -5.99
CA VAL A 375 -15.13 -4.28 -6.34
C VAL A 375 -14.01 -5.29 -6.16
N ASP A 376 -13.98 -5.99 -5.02
CA ASP A 376 -12.94 -6.96 -4.68
C ASP A 376 -12.82 -8.07 -5.74
N THR A 377 -13.96 -8.57 -6.21
CA THR A 377 -14.04 -9.61 -7.26
C THR A 377 -13.57 -9.16 -8.63
N ARG A 378 -13.26 -7.87 -8.85
CA ARG A 378 -12.62 -7.40 -10.08
C ARG A 378 -11.12 -7.68 -10.08
N PHE A 379 -10.52 -7.79 -8.89
CA PHE A 379 -9.08 -7.96 -8.70
C PHE A 379 -8.70 -9.36 -8.18
N LEU A 380 -9.64 -10.04 -7.53
CA LEU A 380 -9.47 -11.42 -7.08
C LEU A 380 -10.75 -12.22 -7.39
N ASN A 381 -10.74 -12.97 -8.49
CA ASN A 381 -11.88 -13.75 -8.98
C ASN A 381 -11.54 -15.25 -9.11
N HIS A 382 -12.50 -16.04 -9.60
CA HIS A 382 -12.36 -17.48 -9.74
C HIS A 382 -11.13 -17.89 -10.56
N ASP A 383 -10.74 -17.11 -11.58
CA ASP A 383 -9.65 -17.45 -12.49
C ASP A 383 -8.27 -17.30 -11.82
N ASP A 384 -8.18 -16.54 -10.71
CA ASP A 384 -6.98 -16.40 -9.90
C ASP A 384 -6.74 -17.60 -8.97
N PHE A 385 -7.77 -18.42 -8.70
CA PHE A 385 -7.67 -19.59 -7.85
C PHE A 385 -7.12 -20.79 -8.62
N VAL A 386 -5.89 -21.17 -8.31
CA VAL A 386 -5.26 -22.38 -8.86
C VAL A 386 -5.22 -23.52 -7.84
N PRO A 387 -5.26 -24.80 -8.28
CA PRO A 387 -5.07 -25.94 -7.38
C PRO A 387 -3.77 -25.81 -6.58
N LYS A 388 -3.79 -26.21 -5.30
CA LYS A 388 -2.66 -26.09 -4.37
C LYS A 388 -1.34 -26.66 -4.90
N GLN A 389 -1.42 -27.70 -5.73
CA GLN A 389 -0.26 -28.30 -6.40
C GLN A 389 0.41 -27.31 -7.37
N LYS A 390 -0.38 -26.58 -8.19
CA LYS A 390 0.12 -25.55 -9.11
C LYS A 390 0.56 -24.27 -8.38
N ALA A 391 -0.12 -23.90 -7.29
CA ALA A 391 0.21 -22.68 -6.52
C ALA A 391 1.62 -22.72 -5.89
N LYS A 392 2.15 -23.92 -5.63
CA LYS A 392 3.43 -24.11 -4.94
C LYS A 392 4.60 -24.38 -5.87
N GLU A 393 4.33 -24.67 -7.14
CA GLU A 393 5.37 -25.09 -8.06
C GLU A 393 5.90 -23.89 -8.83
N ILE A 394 6.94 -23.25 -8.26
CA ILE A 394 7.81 -22.41 -9.08
C ILE A 394 8.55 -23.40 -10.00
N LEU A 395 8.12 -23.47 -11.25
CA LEU A 395 8.70 -24.36 -12.26
C LEU A 395 9.95 -23.73 -12.87
N PRO A 396 11.03 -24.49 -13.11
CA PRO A 396 12.22 -23.98 -13.79
C PRO A 396 11.92 -23.65 -15.26
N THR A 397 12.50 -22.57 -15.78
CA THR A 397 12.53 -22.30 -17.24
C THR A 397 13.51 -23.23 -17.96
N GLU A 398 13.48 -23.22 -19.29
CA GLU A 398 14.50 -23.88 -20.12
C GLU A 398 15.93 -23.39 -19.78
N ALA A 399 16.11 -22.09 -19.52
CA ALA A 399 17.39 -21.54 -19.08
C ALA A 399 17.80 -22.08 -17.71
N ASP A 400 16.85 -22.15 -16.77
CA ASP A 400 17.11 -22.71 -15.44
C ASP A 400 17.52 -24.20 -15.57
N LEU A 401 16.82 -24.98 -16.38
CA LEU A 401 17.14 -26.40 -16.65
C LEU A 401 18.51 -26.58 -17.30
N GLN A 402 18.90 -25.71 -18.22
CA GLN A 402 20.22 -25.73 -18.84
C GLN A 402 21.32 -25.42 -17.82
N ILE A 403 21.13 -24.41 -16.97
CA ILE A 403 22.11 -24.04 -15.94
C ILE A 403 22.21 -25.13 -14.85
N LEU A 404 21.10 -25.77 -14.46
CA LEU A 404 21.05 -26.88 -13.48
C LEU A 404 21.81 -28.15 -13.93
N GLN A 405 22.26 -28.20 -15.18
CA GLN A 405 23.19 -29.23 -15.64
C GLN A 405 24.59 -29.04 -15.03
N ASP A 406 24.99 -27.81 -14.71
CA ASP A 406 26.21 -27.54 -13.93
C ASP A 406 26.01 -28.04 -12.50
N LYS A 407 26.89 -28.97 -12.08
CA LYS A 407 26.84 -29.60 -10.75
C LYS A 407 27.73 -28.90 -9.73
N ASP A 408 28.47 -27.86 -10.14
CA ASP A 408 29.21 -27.04 -9.20
C ASP A 408 28.23 -26.33 -8.24
N PRO A 409 28.35 -26.50 -6.92
CA PRO A 409 27.46 -25.85 -5.97
C PRO A 409 27.67 -24.33 -5.88
N ASN A 410 28.76 -23.79 -6.42
CA ASN A 410 29.21 -22.41 -6.20
C ASN A 410 29.46 -21.65 -7.51
N TYR A 411 28.37 -21.28 -8.17
CA TYR A 411 28.33 -20.28 -9.24
C TYR A 411 27.25 -19.23 -8.93
N ARG A 412 27.34 -18.06 -9.55
CA ARG A 412 26.26 -17.07 -9.56
C ARG A 412 25.70 -16.83 -10.95
N VAL A 413 24.43 -16.43 -10.99
CA VAL A 413 23.68 -16.17 -12.22
C VAL A 413 23.20 -14.72 -12.24
N LEU A 414 23.36 -14.04 -13.38
CA LEU A 414 22.81 -12.73 -13.61
C LEU A 414 21.69 -12.84 -14.65
N ASN A 415 20.48 -12.48 -14.25
CA ASN A 415 19.32 -12.49 -15.13
C ASN A 415 19.02 -11.08 -15.64
N LEU A 416 19.12 -10.88 -16.95
CA LEU A 416 18.84 -9.62 -17.63
C LEU A 416 17.51 -9.63 -18.40
N THR A 417 16.70 -10.69 -18.27
CA THR A 417 15.39 -10.79 -18.92
C THR A 417 14.27 -10.09 -18.12
N SER A 418 14.56 -9.74 -16.87
CA SER A 418 13.66 -9.05 -15.95
C SER A 418 14.41 -7.91 -15.25
N SER A 419 13.73 -7.17 -14.36
CA SER A 419 14.42 -6.18 -13.52
C SER A 419 15.38 -6.91 -12.57
N THR A 420 16.65 -7.00 -12.96
CA THR A 420 17.68 -7.84 -12.32
C THR A 420 17.73 -7.69 -10.81
N PHE A 421 17.67 -6.46 -10.32
CA PHE A 421 17.73 -6.15 -8.88
C PHE A 421 16.35 -6.00 -8.22
N ASN A 422 15.28 -6.38 -8.91
CA ASN A 422 13.92 -6.45 -8.38
C ASN A 422 13.20 -7.76 -8.74
N ASP A 423 13.94 -8.79 -9.15
CA ASP A 423 13.43 -10.13 -9.39
C ASP A 423 13.63 -11.05 -8.18
N ALA A 424 12.66 -11.89 -7.85
CA ALA A 424 12.80 -12.91 -6.80
C ALA A 424 12.90 -14.34 -7.36
N ARG A 425 12.56 -14.54 -8.65
CA ARG A 425 12.39 -15.87 -9.22
C ARG A 425 13.71 -16.58 -9.46
N THR A 426 14.72 -15.89 -10.00
CA THR A 426 16.03 -16.49 -10.25
C THR A 426 16.67 -17.04 -8.97
N SER A 427 16.47 -16.36 -7.83
CA SER A 427 16.99 -16.78 -6.52
C SER A 427 16.41 -18.11 -6.00
N TYR A 428 15.29 -18.58 -6.57
CA TYR A 428 14.69 -19.86 -6.20
C TYR A 428 15.50 -21.05 -6.74
N PHE A 429 16.08 -20.92 -7.94
CA PHE A 429 16.85 -21.99 -8.59
C PHE A 429 18.36 -21.79 -8.52
N HIS A 430 18.80 -20.54 -8.40
CA HIS A 430 20.20 -20.16 -8.57
C HIS A 430 20.65 -19.12 -7.54
N LYS A 431 21.95 -19.06 -7.27
CA LYS A 431 22.54 -17.94 -6.51
C LYS A 431 22.55 -16.70 -7.41
N SER A 432 21.53 -15.87 -7.31
CA SER A 432 21.40 -14.67 -8.14
C SER A 432 22.42 -13.59 -7.73
N ILE A 433 23.05 -12.93 -8.71
CA ILE A 433 23.72 -11.63 -8.51
C ILE A 433 22.67 -10.55 -8.28
N GLY A 434 21.52 -10.68 -8.94
CA GLY A 434 20.38 -9.81 -8.72
C GLY A 434 19.63 -10.18 -7.46
N GLY A 435 18.33 -9.92 -7.48
CA GLY A 435 17.46 -10.27 -6.36
C GLY A 435 16.71 -9.07 -5.81
N TYR A 436 15.46 -9.31 -5.42
CA TYR A 436 14.66 -8.35 -4.67
C TYR A 436 14.80 -8.57 -3.16
N SER A 437 15.13 -7.49 -2.46
CA SER A 437 14.94 -7.37 -1.01
C SER A 437 14.53 -5.94 -0.68
N GLY A 438 13.54 -5.77 0.19
CA GLY A 438 13.14 -4.44 0.67
C GLY A 438 14.14 -3.83 1.66
N ALA A 439 15.14 -4.60 2.10
CA ALA A 439 16.19 -4.20 3.02
C ALA A 439 17.52 -4.82 2.56
N LYS A 440 17.97 -4.43 1.36
CA LYS A 440 19.26 -4.85 0.80
C LYS A 440 20.42 -4.32 1.65
N LEU A 441 21.50 -5.09 1.72
CA LEU A 441 22.75 -4.64 2.33
C LEU A 441 23.26 -3.38 1.63
N ARG A 442 23.66 -2.38 2.42
CA ARG A 442 24.09 -1.08 1.92
C ARG A 442 25.27 -1.22 0.96
N ARG A 443 26.31 -1.96 1.37
CA ARG A 443 27.50 -2.21 0.54
C ARG A 443 27.18 -2.83 -0.82
N TYR A 444 26.16 -3.69 -0.88
CA TYR A 444 25.76 -4.29 -2.14
C TYR A 444 24.93 -3.33 -3.00
N GLN A 445 24.10 -2.50 -2.36
CA GLN A 445 23.40 -1.42 -3.04
C GLN A 445 24.40 -0.41 -3.65
N ASP A 446 25.46 -0.05 -2.92
CA ASP A 446 26.54 0.80 -3.40
C ASP A 446 27.21 0.21 -4.66
N VAL A 447 27.53 -1.09 -4.65
CA VAL A 447 28.07 -1.80 -5.83
C VAL A 447 27.09 -1.76 -7.01
N ILE A 448 25.79 -1.92 -6.77
CA ILE A 448 24.77 -1.80 -7.82
C ILE A 448 24.79 -0.39 -8.41
N ASP A 449 24.77 0.64 -7.58
CA ASP A 449 24.64 2.02 -8.01
C ASP A 449 25.88 2.52 -8.76
N PHE A 450 27.08 2.14 -8.32
CA PHE A 450 28.34 2.53 -8.96
C PHE A 450 28.69 1.67 -10.19
N HIS A 451 28.44 0.36 -10.15
CA HIS A 451 28.99 -0.57 -11.15
C HIS A 451 27.98 -1.24 -12.06
N PHE A 452 26.67 -1.16 -11.76
CA PHE A 452 25.63 -1.83 -12.57
C PHE A 452 24.54 -0.87 -13.08
N SER A 453 24.26 0.24 -12.39
CA SER A 453 23.19 1.17 -12.76
C SER A 453 23.50 2.05 -13.98
N LYS A 454 24.77 2.44 -14.19
CA LYS A 454 25.21 3.26 -15.35
C LYS A 454 25.80 2.44 -16.51
N GLY A 455 25.65 1.12 -16.44
CA GLY A 455 26.28 0.15 -17.32
C GLY A 455 26.78 -1.04 -16.52
N ILE A 456 26.87 -2.22 -17.13
CA ILE A 456 27.26 -3.45 -16.44
C ILE A 456 28.78 -3.61 -16.46
N ASN A 457 29.44 -3.39 -15.31
CA ASN A 457 30.88 -3.62 -15.17
C ASN A 457 31.19 -5.12 -15.09
N MET A 458 31.73 -5.67 -16.20
CA MET A 458 32.06 -7.08 -16.31
C MET A 458 33.15 -7.54 -15.31
N ASN A 459 34.10 -6.68 -14.96
CA ASN A 459 35.16 -7.02 -14.01
C ASN A 459 34.59 -7.31 -12.61
N VAL A 460 33.62 -6.50 -12.18
CA VAL A 460 32.92 -6.71 -10.91
C VAL A 460 32.06 -7.97 -10.97
N LEU A 461 31.40 -8.26 -12.09
CA LEU A 461 30.67 -9.53 -12.25
C LEU A 461 31.59 -10.76 -12.20
N ASN A 462 32.78 -10.67 -12.81
CA ASN A 462 33.80 -11.71 -12.77
C ASN A 462 34.29 -11.96 -11.34
N MET A 463 34.56 -10.88 -10.60
CA MET A 463 34.89 -10.90 -9.16
C MET A 463 33.79 -11.53 -8.32
N LEU A 464 32.52 -11.28 -8.65
CA LEU A 464 31.37 -11.87 -7.99
C LEU A 464 31.08 -13.32 -8.42
N ASN A 465 31.97 -13.98 -9.17
CA ASN A 465 31.82 -15.35 -9.65
C ASN A 465 30.54 -15.57 -10.48
N THR A 466 30.21 -14.60 -11.34
CA THR A 466 29.05 -14.69 -12.24
C THR A 466 29.38 -15.60 -13.42
N ARG A 467 28.89 -16.84 -13.41
CA ARG A 467 29.21 -17.84 -14.44
C ARG A 467 28.20 -17.87 -15.59
N TYR A 468 26.97 -17.47 -15.34
CA TYR A 468 25.89 -17.53 -16.33
C TYR A 468 25.13 -16.22 -16.43
N PHE A 469 24.85 -15.83 -17.66
CA PHE A 469 23.95 -14.74 -18.03
C PHE A 469 22.70 -15.34 -18.65
N ILE A 470 21.53 -14.90 -18.18
CA ILE A 470 20.26 -15.17 -18.84
C ILE A 470 19.88 -13.90 -19.60
N LEU A 471 19.83 -13.99 -20.93
CA LEU A 471 19.60 -12.86 -21.83
C LEU A 471 18.28 -13.05 -22.59
N PRO A 472 17.55 -11.96 -22.93
CA PRO A 472 16.44 -12.07 -23.86
C PRO A 472 16.95 -12.51 -25.23
N SER A 473 16.28 -13.48 -25.86
CA SER A 473 16.63 -13.91 -27.21
C SER A 473 16.33 -12.80 -28.21
N GLN A 474 17.31 -12.48 -29.06
CA GLN A 474 17.12 -11.52 -30.16
C GLN A 474 16.35 -12.14 -31.34
N GLU A 475 16.35 -13.47 -31.47
CA GLU A 475 15.72 -14.19 -32.58
C GLU A 475 14.27 -14.60 -32.30
N GLN A 476 13.93 -14.89 -31.03
CA GLN A 476 12.61 -15.37 -30.65
C GLN A 476 12.08 -14.59 -29.43
N GLN A 477 11.09 -13.74 -29.68
CA GLN A 477 10.45 -12.93 -28.64
C GLN A 477 9.88 -13.82 -27.53
N GLY A 478 10.25 -13.52 -26.27
CA GLY A 478 9.82 -14.29 -25.09
C GLY A 478 10.67 -15.52 -24.77
N LYS A 479 11.67 -15.88 -25.59
CA LYS A 479 12.66 -16.89 -25.23
C LYS A 479 13.90 -16.27 -24.60
N THR A 480 14.65 -17.10 -23.89
CA THR A 480 15.87 -16.71 -23.18
C THR A 480 17.05 -17.51 -23.69
N VAL A 481 18.23 -16.89 -23.67
CA VAL A 481 19.50 -17.52 -24.05
C VAL A 481 20.40 -17.53 -22.83
N VAL A 482 20.98 -18.70 -22.53
CA VAL A 482 22.01 -18.83 -21.50
C VAL A 482 23.38 -18.61 -22.14
N GLN A 483 24.07 -17.57 -21.69
CA GLN A 483 25.46 -17.32 -22.06
C GLN A 483 26.38 -17.64 -20.88
N ARG A 484 27.38 -18.49 -21.12
CA ARG A 484 28.40 -18.81 -20.12
C ARG A 484 29.49 -17.74 -20.12
N ASN A 485 29.83 -17.25 -18.94
CA ASN A 485 30.96 -16.38 -18.69
C ASN A 485 32.22 -17.20 -18.40
N SER A 486 33.17 -17.21 -19.34
CA SER A 486 34.45 -17.90 -19.17
C SER A 486 35.44 -17.15 -18.27
N GLN A 487 35.17 -15.88 -17.95
CA GLN A 487 36.06 -15.01 -17.16
C GLN A 487 35.68 -14.95 -15.67
N ALA A 488 34.69 -15.73 -15.22
CA ALA A 488 34.32 -15.79 -13.81
C ALA A 488 35.52 -16.26 -12.98
N LEU A 489 35.92 -15.44 -11.98
CA LEU A 489 37.15 -15.67 -11.21
C LEU A 489 37.04 -16.80 -10.17
N GLY A 490 35.84 -17.37 -9.99
CA GLY A 490 35.59 -18.37 -8.96
C GLY A 490 35.40 -17.76 -7.57
N ASN A 491 35.36 -18.62 -6.55
CA ASN A 491 35.11 -18.19 -5.16
C ASN A 491 36.34 -17.55 -4.50
N VAL A 492 37.54 -17.83 -5.03
CA VAL A 492 38.82 -17.35 -4.56
C VAL A 492 39.67 -17.03 -5.77
N TRP A 493 40.26 -15.84 -5.78
CA TRP A 493 41.14 -15.36 -6.83
C TRP A 493 42.29 -14.59 -6.20
N PHE A 494 43.44 -14.58 -6.88
CA PHE A 494 44.64 -13.92 -6.41
C PHE A 494 44.78 -12.53 -7.06
N VAL A 495 45.33 -11.59 -6.30
CA VAL A 495 45.71 -10.26 -6.80
C VAL A 495 47.21 -10.17 -6.94
N GLU A 496 47.67 -9.51 -8.00
CA GLU A 496 49.09 -9.23 -8.20
C GLU A 496 49.57 -8.04 -7.35
N LYS A 497 48.68 -7.08 -7.10
CA LYS A 497 49.00 -5.83 -6.38
C LYS A 497 47.81 -5.37 -5.54
N ILE A 498 48.11 -4.85 -4.35
CA ILE A 498 47.16 -4.15 -3.47
C ILE A 498 47.43 -2.65 -3.57
N ASN A 499 46.40 -1.87 -3.88
CA ASN A 499 46.44 -0.41 -3.85
C ASN A 499 45.69 0.07 -2.60
N TRP A 500 46.37 0.81 -1.72
CA TRP A 500 45.74 1.42 -0.56
C TRP A 500 45.12 2.76 -0.95
N VAL A 501 43.90 3.01 -0.49
CA VAL A 501 43.13 4.22 -0.79
C VAL A 501 42.51 4.78 0.48
N ASP A 502 42.18 6.08 0.45
CA ASP A 502 41.65 6.81 1.61
C ASP A 502 40.15 6.54 1.79
N GLY A 503 39.83 5.34 2.27
CA GLY A 503 38.49 4.95 2.69
C GLY A 503 37.57 4.42 1.56
N PRO A 504 36.32 4.06 1.92
CA PRO A 504 35.40 3.36 1.02
C PRO A 504 35.01 4.14 -0.24
N ASP A 505 34.86 5.46 -0.16
CA ASP A 505 34.54 6.31 -1.31
C ASP A 505 35.64 6.28 -2.37
N ALA A 506 36.92 6.22 -1.97
CA ALA A 506 38.03 6.09 -2.89
C ALA A 506 38.23 4.65 -3.41
N GLU A 507 37.72 3.65 -2.67
CA GLU A 507 37.79 2.23 -3.04
C GLU A 507 36.78 1.84 -4.13
N ILE A 508 35.59 2.45 -4.14
CA ILE A 508 34.50 2.01 -5.02
C ILE A 508 34.56 2.56 -6.45
N VAL A 509 35.48 3.48 -6.74
CA VAL A 509 35.54 4.21 -8.04
C VAL A 509 36.38 3.48 -9.08
#